data_AF-A0A969LQ13-F1
#
_entry.id   AF-A0A969LQ13-F1
#
_cell.length_a   1.000
_cell.length_b   1.000
_cell.length_c   1.000
_cell.angle_alpha   90.00
_cell.angle_beta   90.00
_cell.angle_gamma   90.00
#
_symmetry.space_group_name_H-M   'P 1'
#
loop_
_entity.id
_entity.type
_entity.pdbx_description
1 polymer ?
#
loop_
_entity_poly.entity_id
_entity_poly.type
_entity_poly.pdbx_seq_one_letter_code
_entity_poly.pdbx_strand_id
1 'polypeptide(L)'
;MQESFLLRLRQQGFNGVGFTCGGFLDQYSIGKQYYPTWIDRLELRWLYRLIMEPGRLWRRYFVEYQPFVSGVLSVLTSRIFMRRNPDMHLWLAGRYAKSEGR
;
A
#
# COMPACT_ATOMS: atom_id res chain seq x y z
N MET A 1 -9.30 10.30 -7.69
CA MET A 1 -9.16 11.58 -8.44
C MET A 1 -8.04 11.53 -9.46
N GLN A 2 -6.75 11.43 -9.08
CA GLN A 2 -5.65 11.40 -10.06
C GLN A 2 -5.60 10.10 -10.89
N GLU A 3 -5.75 8.95 -10.24
CA GLU A 3 -5.76 7.66 -10.94
C GLU A 3 -6.98 7.52 -11.87
N SER A 4 -8.17 7.85 -11.36
CA SER A 4 -9.39 7.94 -12.17
C SER A 4 -9.27 8.91 -13.35
N PHE A 5 -8.51 10.00 -13.21
CA PHE A 5 -8.23 10.93 -14.30
C PHE A 5 -7.30 10.30 -15.36
N LEU A 6 -6.19 9.67 -14.95
CA LEU A 6 -5.30 8.98 -15.89
C LEU A 6 -6.01 7.84 -16.63
N LEU A 7 -6.87 7.09 -15.94
CA LEU A 7 -7.68 6.04 -16.57
C LEU A 7 -8.64 6.61 -17.62
N ARG A 8 -9.30 7.73 -17.32
CA ARG A 8 -10.14 8.44 -18.31
C ARG A 8 -9.33 8.99 -19.48
N LEU A 9 -8.17 9.57 -19.21
CA LEU A 9 -7.28 10.12 -20.23
C LEU A 9 -6.81 9.01 -21.21
N ARG A 10 -6.47 7.84 -20.66
CA ARG A 10 -6.13 6.64 -21.43
C ARG A 10 -7.31 6.16 -22.28
N GLN A 11 -8.53 6.14 -21.72
CA GLN A 11 -9.76 5.79 -22.45
C GLN A 11 -10.07 6.75 -23.60
N GLN A 12 -9.66 8.01 -23.50
CA GLN A 12 -9.82 9.04 -24.55
C GLN A 12 -8.74 8.97 -25.64
N GLY A 13 -7.89 7.93 -25.65
CA GLY A 13 -6.91 7.70 -26.70
C GLY A 13 -5.52 8.27 -26.42
N PHE A 14 -5.23 8.74 -25.20
CA PHE A 14 -3.88 9.16 -24.85
C PHE A 14 -2.91 7.96 -24.83
N ASN A 15 -1.82 8.06 -25.60
CA ASN A 15 -0.81 7.02 -25.79
C ASN A 15 0.54 7.27 -25.10
N GLY A 16 0.65 8.35 -24.33
CA GLY A 16 1.84 8.66 -23.55
C GLY A 16 1.88 7.97 -22.18
N VAL A 17 2.94 8.26 -21.43
CA VAL A 17 3.09 7.84 -20.04
C VAL A 17 2.52 8.90 -19.11
N GLY A 18 1.67 8.49 -18.18
CA GLY A 18 1.09 9.35 -17.16
C GLY A 18 1.45 8.86 -15.76
N PHE A 19 1.77 9.78 -14.87
CA PHE A 19 2.07 9.47 -13.47
C PHE A 19 1.21 10.34 -12.56
N THR A 20 0.92 9.81 -11.38
CA THR A 20 0.29 10.58 -10.31
C THR A 20 1.38 11.17 -9.42
N CYS A 21 1.18 12.39 -8.93
CA CYS A 21 2.11 13.06 -8.02
C CYS A 21 1.57 13.12 -6.58
N GLY A 22 0.40 12.51 -6.32
CA GLY A 22 -0.26 12.58 -5.03
C GLY A 22 -0.54 14.02 -4.62
N GLY A 23 -0.39 14.33 -3.34
CA GLY A 23 -0.57 15.70 -2.83
C GLY A 23 0.64 16.63 -3.03
N PHE A 24 1.62 16.26 -3.86
CA PHE A 24 2.84 17.06 -4.04
C PHE A 24 2.55 18.42 -4.70
N LEU A 25 1.73 18.45 -5.75
CA LEU A 25 1.36 19.71 -6.41
C LEU A 25 0.58 20.63 -5.46
N ASP A 26 -0.30 20.06 -4.63
CA ASP A 26 -1.04 20.82 -3.61
C ASP A 26 -0.07 21.43 -2.57
N GLN A 27 0.94 20.68 -2.15
CA GLN A 27 1.97 21.18 -1.23
C GLN A 27 2.83 22.28 -1.86
N TYR A 28 3.17 22.11 -3.14
CA TYR A 28 3.98 23.07 -3.88
C TYR A 28 3.23 24.39 -4.11
N SER A 29 1.92 24.33 -4.38
CA SER A 29 1.10 25.51 -4.65
C SER A 29 0.85 26.38 -3.42
N ILE A 30 0.83 25.78 -2.22
CA ILE A 30 0.61 26.49 -0.94
C ILE A 30 1.87 27.27 -0.49
N GLY A 31 3.04 26.99 -1.05
CA GLY A 31 4.26 27.80 -0.88
C GLY A 31 5.29 27.25 0.11
N LYS A 32 6.37 28.02 0.33
CA LYS A 32 7.60 27.60 1.05
C LYS A 32 7.40 27.13 2.50
N GLN A 33 6.26 27.42 3.13
CA GLN A 33 6.02 27.14 4.55
C GLN A 33 4.80 26.22 4.78
N TYR A 34 4.66 25.17 3.95
CA TYR A 34 3.61 24.16 4.15
C TYR A 34 3.75 23.39 5.48
N TYR A 35 4.99 23.20 5.97
CA TYR A 35 5.27 22.53 7.25
C TYR A 35 5.94 23.48 8.23
N PRO A 36 5.56 23.46 9.52
CA PRO A 36 6.34 24.09 10.58
C PRO A 36 7.78 23.54 10.61
N THR A 37 8.76 24.40 10.88
CA THR A 37 10.19 24.05 10.83
C THR A 37 10.56 22.88 11.75
N TRP A 38 9.91 22.76 12.92
CA TRP A 38 10.15 21.64 13.83
C TRP A 38 9.62 20.30 13.30
N ILE A 39 8.52 20.31 12.54
CA ILE A 39 7.98 19.11 11.89
C ILE A 39 8.89 18.66 10.76
N ASP A 40 9.39 19.62 9.98
CA ASP A 40 10.30 19.33 8.87
C ASP A 40 11.65 18.79 9.39
N ARG A 41 12.21 19.40 10.44
CA ARG A 41 13.44 18.93 11.10
C ARG A 41 13.34 17.55 11.74
N LEU A 42 12.15 17.18 12.24
CA LEU A 42 11.91 15.87 12.83
C LEU A 42 11.42 14.82 11.81
N GLU A 43 11.32 15.18 10.52
CA GLU A 43 10.78 14.34 9.45
C GLU A 43 9.34 13.84 9.72
N LEU A 44 8.57 14.56 10.55
CA LEU A 44 7.21 14.22 10.95
C LEU A 44 6.13 14.72 9.97
N ARG A 45 6.52 15.00 8.72
CA ARG A 45 5.65 15.55 7.68
C ARG A 45 4.46 14.64 7.40
N TRP A 46 4.66 13.33 7.44
CA TRP A 46 3.60 12.33 7.27
C TRP A 46 2.56 12.41 8.39
N LEU A 47 3.00 12.56 9.65
CA LEU A 47 2.14 12.62 10.82
C LEU A 47 1.33 13.92 10.83
N TYR A 48 2.00 15.04 10.51
CA TYR A 48 1.33 16.32 10.35
C TYR A 48 0.19 16.25 9.33
N ARG A 49 0.45 15.64 8.17
CA ARG A 49 -0.59 15.45 7.15
C ARG A 49 -1.70 14.52 7.61
N LEU A 50 -1.37 13.45 8.33
CA LEU A 50 -2.38 12.54 8.88
C LEU A 50 -3.37 13.30 9.78
N ILE A 51 -2.87 14.23 10.60
CA ILE A 51 -3.70 15.06 11.49
C ILE A 51 -4.46 16.14 10.72
N MET A 52 -3.81 16.81 9.76
CA MET A 52 -4.39 17.97 9.04
C MET A 52 -5.34 17.58 7.90
N GLU A 53 -5.21 16.38 7.34
CA GLU A 53 -6.05 15.88 6.24
C GLU A 53 -6.81 14.59 6.63
N PRO A 54 -7.59 14.59 7.74
CA PRO A 54 -8.14 13.37 8.30
C PRO A 54 -9.10 12.67 7.33
N GLY A 55 -9.96 13.43 6.65
CA GLY A 55 -10.93 12.87 5.70
C GLY A 55 -10.30 12.14 4.51
N ARG A 56 -9.11 12.58 4.07
CA ARG A 56 -8.42 12.00 2.90
C ARG A 56 -7.48 10.88 3.29
N LEU A 57 -6.64 11.11 4.31
CA LEU A 57 -5.57 10.17 4.65
C LEU A 57 -6.06 9.06 5.59
N TRP A 58 -6.97 9.32 6.52
CA TRP A 58 -7.38 8.27 7.47
C TRP A 58 -8.08 7.12 6.74
N ARG A 59 -8.98 7.43 5.81
CA ARG A 59 -9.61 6.39 4.97
C ARG A 59 -8.56 5.55 4.23
N ARG A 60 -7.53 6.20 3.70
CA ARG A 60 -6.47 5.51 2.98
C ARG A 60 -5.69 4.55 3.88
N TYR A 61 -5.28 4.99 5.07
CA TYR A 61 -4.50 4.16 6.00
C TYR A 61 -5.34 3.09 6.72
N PHE A 62 -6.54 3.45 7.19
CA PHE A 62 -7.35 2.56 8.02
C PHE A 62 -8.32 1.69 7.23
N VAL A 63 -8.65 2.03 5.98
CA VAL A 63 -9.61 1.26 5.16
C VAL A 63 -8.92 0.70 3.91
N GLU A 64 -8.36 1.57 3.07
CA GLU A 64 -7.85 1.16 1.75
C GLU A 64 -6.60 0.28 1.85
N TYR A 65 -5.75 0.48 2.85
CA TYR A 65 -4.52 -0.30 3.04
C TYR A 65 -4.71 -1.60 3.82
N GLN A 66 -5.90 -1.86 4.37
CA GLN A 66 -6.16 -3.09 5.14
C GLN A 66 -5.86 -4.39 4.37
N PRO A 67 -6.24 -4.54 3.08
CA PRO A 67 -5.94 -5.75 2.32
C PRO A 67 -4.43 -5.98 2.10
N PHE A 68 -3.67 -4.90 1.97
CA PHE A 68 -2.22 -4.99 1.84
C PHE A 68 -1.58 -5.45 3.15
N VAL A 69 -1.98 -4.84 4.28
CA VAL A 69 -1.46 -5.19 5.61
C VAL A 69 -1.79 -6.63 5.95
N SER A 70 -3.02 -7.09 5.70
CA SER A 70 -3.41 -8.48 5.94
C SER A 70 -2.65 -9.46 5.05
N GLY A 71 -2.40 -9.12 3.78
CA GLY A 71 -1.58 -9.91 2.87
C GLY A 71 -0.13 -10.03 3.32
N VAL A 72 0.48 -8.95 3.80
CA VAL A 72 1.85 -9.01 4.34
C VAL A 72 1.90 -9.84 5.62
N LEU A 73 0.94 -9.65 6.53
CA LEU A 73 0.84 -10.41 7.77
C LEU A 73 0.64 -11.91 7.51
N SER A 74 -0.18 -12.27 6.52
CA SER A 74 -0.37 -13.68 6.17
C SER A 74 0.93 -14.31 5.66
N VAL A 75 1.68 -13.62 4.78
CA VAL A 75 2.99 -14.09 4.31
C VAL A 75 3.99 -14.25 5.46
N LEU A 76 4.05 -13.27 6.37
CA LEU A 76 4.97 -13.32 7.52
C LEU A 76 4.63 -14.46 8.48
N THR A 77 3.34 -14.68 8.77
CA THR A 77 2.90 -15.78 9.62
C THR A 77 3.09 -17.14 8.94
N SER A 78 2.81 -17.27 7.65
CA SER A 78 3.10 -18.49 6.88
C SER A 78 4.58 -18.84 6.89
N ARG A 79 5.48 -17.86 6.81
CA ARG A 79 6.94 -18.09 6.90
C ARG A 79 7.36 -18.58 8.28
N ILE A 80 6.82 -17.99 9.35
CA ILE A 80 7.11 -18.42 10.73
C ILE A 80 6.55 -19.81 10.99
N PHE A 81 5.33 -20.09 10.52
CA PHE A 81 4.66 -21.38 10.65
C PHE A 81 5.38 -22.50 9.91
N MET A 82 5.81 -22.27 8.65
CA MET A 82 6.62 -23.23 7.89
C MET A 82 7.99 -23.46 8.52
N ARG A 83 8.63 -22.42 9.07
CA ARG A 83 9.92 -22.56 9.75
C ARG A 83 9.81 -23.36 11.07
N ARG A 84 8.63 -23.38 11.71
CA ARG A 84 8.37 -24.10 12.96
C ARG A 84 8.03 -25.58 12.76
N ASN A 85 7.55 -26.00 11.59
CA ASN A 85 7.16 -27.39 11.28
C ASN A 85 7.85 -27.88 9.99
N PRO A 86 9.13 -28.30 10.06
CA PRO A 86 9.91 -28.68 8.88
C PRO A 86 9.41 -29.97 8.18
N ASP A 87 8.66 -30.82 8.89
CA ASP A 87 8.05 -32.05 8.39
C ASP A 87 6.76 -31.81 7.58
N MET A 88 6.21 -30.60 7.61
CA MET A 88 4.96 -30.25 6.92
C MET A 88 5.08 -30.35 5.39
N HIS A 89 6.28 -30.21 4.83
CA HIS A 89 6.54 -30.42 3.39
C HIS A 89 6.29 -31.87 2.97
N LEU A 90 6.63 -32.85 3.81
CA LEU A 90 6.37 -34.28 3.57
C LEU A 90 4.88 -34.60 3.75
N TRP A 91 4.21 -33.98 4.74
CA TRP A 91 2.77 -34.15 4.94
C TRP A 91 1.93 -33.55 3.80
N LEU A 92 2.31 -32.37 3.28
CA LEU A 92 1.67 -31.74 2.12
C LEU A 92 1.93 -32.53 0.82
N ALA A 93 3.17 -33.01 0.61
CA ALA A 93 3.48 -33.87 -0.53
C ALA A 93 2.69 -35.19 -0.49
N GLY A 94 2.53 -35.80 0.70
CA GLY A 94 1.71 -36.99 0.89
C GLY A 94 0.21 -36.76 0.63
N ARG A 95 -0.30 -35.53 0.89
CA ARG A 95 -1.67 -35.13 0.56
C ARG A 95 -1.88 -34.95 -0.95
N TYR A 96 -0.93 -34.31 -1.64
CA TYR A 96 -0.97 -34.11 -3.09
C TYR A 96 -0.87 -35.43 -3.86
N ALA A 97 0.07 -36.30 -3.48
CA ALA A 97 0.20 -37.63 -4.08
C ALA A 97 -1.06 -38.50 -3.90
N LYS A 98 -1.82 -38.30 -2.82
CA LYS A 98 -3.08 -38.99 -2.56
C LYS A 98 -4.28 -38.40 -3.32
N SER A 99 -4.21 -37.15 -3.80
CA SER A 99 -5.29 -36.54 -4.61
C SER A 99 -5.11 -36.74 -6.12
N GLU A 100 -3.89 -36.93 -6.61
CA GLU A 100 -3.62 -37.28 -8.02
C GLU A 100 -3.80 -38.79 -8.32
N GLY A 101 -3.99 -39.61 -7.29
CA GLY A 101 -4.24 -41.05 -7.41
C GLY A 101 -5.72 -41.47 -7.52
N ARG A 102 -6.61 -40.60 -8.03
CA ARG A 102 -8.01 -40.94 -8.32
C ARG A 102 -8.49 -40.32 -9.62
#